data_AF-A0A5J4T8Z9-F1
#
_entry.id   AF-A0A5J4T8Z9-F1
#
_cell.length_a   1.000
_cell.length_b   1.000
_cell.length_c   1.000
_cell.angle_alpha   90.00
_cell.angle_beta   90.00
_cell.angle_gamma   90.00
#
_symmetry.space_group_name_H-M   'P 1'
#
loop_
_entity.id
_entity.type
_entity.pdbx_description
1 polymer ?
#
loop_
_entity_poly.entity_id
_entity_poly.type
_entity_poly.pdbx_seq_one_letter_code
_entity_poly.pdbx_strand_id
1 'polypeptide(L)'
;KILVQITCGWNDQTSGGIFVDSCVFTDRNTIAKDDSEFSFIKVAGRSTNIQISNSVFNGGKFGSGGAITKNYVLTTGVQTSSSLTIEKSVFNGINGQTGPFIRSNENGVNLISTSIFRGAKFLNDGNGNHAAFLFQPNQFQYDTIRLNTFSDIENGSALLLDNSNENFVIIQNQFINIDAKTSLGGAIVIINPTATNIITAQYNTFENNKGLKAGAIYIDASVRAPRYNIFYNIFTGNKAVEKAVEEEIGP
;
A
#
# COMPACT_ATOMS: atom_id res chain seq x y z
N LYS A 1 -17.65 7.99 8.64
CA LYS A 1 -17.65 9.42 9.00
C LYS A 1 -16.32 9.99 8.52
N ILE A 2 -16.29 10.75 7.43
CA ILE A 2 -15.03 11.23 6.82
C ILE A 2 -14.56 12.47 7.59
N LEU A 3 -13.27 12.56 7.94
CA LEU A 3 -12.73 13.69 8.71
C LEU A 3 -12.36 14.86 7.77
N VAL A 4 -11.78 14.57 6.61
CA VAL A 4 -11.49 15.54 5.55
C VAL A 4 -11.81 14.90 4.19
N GLN A 5 -12.78 15.45 3.47
CA GLN A 5 -13.07 15.08 2.09
C GLN A 5 -12.75 16.27 1.18
N ILE A 6 -11.86 16.07 0.22
CA ILE A 6 -11.54 17.07 -0.81
C ILE A 6 -11.97 16.49 -2.15
N THR A 7 -13.05 17.03 -2.70
CA THR A 7 -13.55 16.69 -4.03
C THR A 7 -13.20 17.86 -4.96
N CYS A 8 -12.29 17.67 -5.90
CA CYS A 8 -12.05 18.67 -6.95
C CYS A 8 -13.05 18.44 -8.09
N GLY A 9 -13.73 19.51 -8.51
CA GLY A 9 -14.66 19.47 -9.65
C GLY A 9 -13.93 19.28 -10.99
N TRP A 10 -14.70 19.08 -12.06
CA TRP A 10 -14.26 18.83 -13.44
C TRP A 10 -13.44 19.93 -14.12
N ASN A 11 -12.98 20.95 -13.39
CA ASN A 11 -12.11 21.96 -13.93
C ASN A 11 -10.66 21.52 -13.73
N ASP A 12 -9.94 21.33 -14.84
CA ASP A 12 -8.50 21.06 -14.94
C ASP A 12 -7.67 22.23 -14.39
N GLN A 13 -7.86 22.57 -13.12
CA GLN A 13 -7.05 23.56 -12.42
C GLN A 13 -5.71 22.89 -12.11
N THR A 14 -4.74 23.10 -12.98
CA THR A 14 -3.32 22.71 -12.83
C THR A 14 -2.60 23.43 -11.69
N SER A 15 -3.31 24.25 -10.92
CA SER A 15 -2.83 25.02 -9.77
C SER A 15 -3.68 24.72 -8.54
N GLY A 16 -3.10 23.98 -7.60
CA GLY A 16 -3.76 23.55 -6.38
C GLY A 16 -3.11 22.29 -5.82
N GLY A 17 -3.08 22.16 -4.49
CA GLY A 17 -2.52 21.00 -3.82
C GLY A 17 -2.99 20.94 -2.37
N ILE A 18 -2.90 19.74 -1.80
CA ILE A 18 -3.18 19.50 -0.39
C ILE A 18 -1.83 19.42 0.32
N PHE A 19 -1.58 20.35 1.23
CA PHE A 19 -0.42 20.30 2.11
C PHE A 19 -0.88 19.96 3.53
N VAL A 20 -0.37 18.84 4.05
CA VAL A 20 -0.65 18.35 5.41
C VAL A 20 0.68 18.24 6.13
N ASP A 21 0.91 19.13 7.09
CA ASP A 21 2.12 19.09 7.90
C ASP A 21 1.79 19.09 9.37
N SER A 22 2.56 18.32 10.15
CA SER A 22 2.49 18.30 11.61
C SER A 22 1.08 17.98 12.16
N CYS A 23 0.30 17.21 11.41
CA CYS A 23 -1.08 16.86 11.75
C CYS A 23 -1.16 15.50 12.44
N VAL A 24 -2.15 15.32 13.32
CA VAL A 24 -2.45 14.02 13.96
C VAL A 24 -3.87 13.60 13.62
N PHE A 25 -3.99 12.49 12.88
CA PHE A 25 -5.25 11.85 12.55
C PHE A 25 -5.43 10.66 13.47
N THR A 26 -6.57 10.57 14.13
CA THR A 26 -6.87 9.45 15.03
C THR A 26 -8.29 9.00 14.80
N ASP A 27 -8.46 7.73 14.43
CA ASP A 27 -9.78 7.13 14.35
C ASP A 27 -10.20 6.67 15.75
N ARG A 28 -11.44 6.97 16.12
CA ARG A 28 -12.09 6.43 17.33
C ARG A 28 -13.18 5.43 16.99
N ASN A 29 -13.37 5.14 15.70
CA ASN A 29 -14.50 4.38 15.20
C ASN A 29 -14.27 2.88 15.44
N THR A 30 -15.16 2.29 16.23
CA THR A 30 -15.14 0.86 16.57
C THR A 30 -15.91 0.01 15.57
N ILE A 31 -16.69 0.64 14.69
CA ILE A 31 -17.67 -0.02 13.84
C ILE A 31 -17.00 -0.50 12.56
N ALA A 32 -16.74 -1.81 12.49
CA ALA A 32 -16.59 -2.51 11.23
C ALA A 32 -17.99 -2.64 10.63
N LYS A 33 -18.36 -1.81 9.66
CA LYS A 33 -19.43 -2.18 8.74
C LYS A 33 -18.74 -2.51 7.43
N ASP A 34 -18.84 -3.77 7.04
CA ASP A 34 -17.90 -4.46 6.14
C ASP A 34 -17.82 -3.90 4.71
N ASP A 35 -18.55 -2.84 4.37
CA ASP A 35 -18.47 -2.20 3.04
C ASP A 35 -18.39 -0.66 3.07
N SER A 36 -18.44 -0.01 4.24
CA SER A 36 -18.40 1.46 4.27
C SER A 36 -16.97 1.98 4.11
N GLU A 37 -16.73 2.72 3.03
CA GLU A 37 -15.44 3.38 2.79
C GLU A 37 -15.19 4.49 3.83
N PHE A 38 -14.02 4.45 4.46
CA PHE A 38 -13.52 5.53 5.31
C PHE A 38 -12.08 5.89 4.94
N SER A 39 -11.76 7.18 5.02
CA SER A 39 -10.40 7.70 4.88
C SER A 39 -10.26 8.98 5.69
N PHE A 40 -9.06 9.23 6.21
CA PHE A 40 -8.75 10.54 6.79
C PHE A 40 -8.61 11.57 5.68
N ILE A 41 -7.92 11.19 4.61
CA ILE A 41 -7.73 11.99 3.41
C ILE A 41 -8.22 11.17 2.23
N LYS A 42 -9.27 11.65 1.57
CA LYS A 42 -9.74 11.08 0.30
C LYS A 42 -9.62 12.14 -0.78
N VAL A 43 -8.97 11.76 -1.87
CA VAL A 43 -8.94 12.55 -3.11
C VAL A 43 -9.73 11.80 -4.17
N ALA A 44 -10.75 12.49 -4.67
CA ALA A 44 -11.59 12.04 -5.77
C ALA A 44 -11.63 13.16 -6.83
N GLY A 45 -11.05 12.89 -8.01
CA GLY A 45 -10.99 13.84 -9.12
C GLY A 45 -9.60 13.92 -9.77
N ARG A 46 -9.42 14.82 -10.73
CA ARG A 46 -8.17 14.98 -11.49
C ARG A 46 -7.08 15.72 -10.71
N SER A 47 -5.82 15.37 -11.01
CA SER A 47 -4.59 16.18 -10.82
C SER A 47 -4.54 16.99 -9.53
N THR A 48 -4.35 16.31 -8.41
CA THR A 48 -4.02 16.98 -7.14
C THR A 48 -2.61 16.58 -6.70
N ASN A 49 -1.77 17.57 -6.41
CA ASN A 49 -0.52 17.35 -5.70
C ASN A 49 -0.82 17.27 -4.20
N ILE A 50 -0.53 16.14 -3.59
CA ILE A 50 -0.69 15.91 -2.16
C ILE A 50 0.70 15.81 -1.57
N GLN A 51 1.00 16.69 -0.61
CA GLN A 51 2.22 16.63 0.16
C GLN A 51 1.87 16.48 1.64
N ILE A 52 2.35 15.39 2.23
CA ILE A 52 2.15 15.05 3.63
C ILE A 52 3.51 14.94 4.27
N SER A 53 3.75 15.73 5.31
CA SER A 53 4.99 15.71 6.06
C SER A 53 4.75 15.72 7.57
N ASN A 54 5.68 15.13 8.33
CA ASN A 54 5.73 15.22 9.80
C ASN A 54 4.40 14.87 10.50
N SER A 55 3.57 14.02 9.89
CA SER A 55 2.20 13.77 10.34
C SER A 55 2.06 12.37 10.92
N VAL A 56 1.07 12.19 11.79
CA VAL A 56 0.79 10.91 12.45
C VAL A 56 -0.62 10.44 12.12
N PHE A 57 -0.74 9.19 11.68
CA PHE A 57 -2.01 8.53 11.40
C PHE A 57 -2.15 7.34 12.35
N ASN A 58 -3.14 7.40 13.24
CA ASN A 58 -3.41 6.36 14.23
C ASN A 58 -4.64 5.55 13.85
N GLY A 59 -4.38 4.47 13.11
CA GLY A 59 -5.31 3.37 12.85
C GLY A 59 -6.56 3.76 12.10
N GLY A 60 -7.37 2.74 11.83
CA GLY A 60 -8.74 2.93 11.39
C GLY A 60 -9.32 1.66 10.81
N LYS A 61 -10.65 1.58 10.83
CA LYS A 61 -11.39 0.58 10.04
C LYS A 61 -11.81 1.26 8.74
N PHE A 62 -10.94 1.21 7.73
CA PHE A 62 -11.07 1.96 6.47
C PHE A 62 -11.98 1.29 5.44
N GLY A 63 -12.29 0.00 5.60
CA GLY A 63 -13.10 -0.78 4.66
C GLY A 63 -12.45 -0.82 3.27
N SER A 64 -13.20 -0.39 2.26
CA SER A 64 -12.71 -0.26 0.87
C SER A 64 -11.86 0.99 0.62
N GLY A 65 -11.61 1.83 1.65
CA GLY A 65 -10.66 2.94 1.62
C GLY A 65 -9.35 2.62 2.33
N GLY A 66 -8.46 3.59 2.47
CA GLY A 66 -7.31 3.56 3.39
C GLY A 66 -7.23 4.84 4.23
N ALA A 67 -6.21 4.96 5.08
CA ALA A 67 -5.94 6.22 5.80
C ALA A 67 -5.85 7.40 4.81
N ILE A 68 -5.17 7.16 3.69
CA ILE A 68 -5.16 7.98 2.50
C ILE A 68 -5.71 7.16 1.33
N THR A 69 -6.76 7.66 0.68
CA THR A 69 -7.33 7.06 -0.53
C THR A 69 -7.22 8.02 -1.69
N LYS A 70 -6.58 7.56 -2.76
CA LYS A 70 -6.45 8.28 -4.03
C LYS A 70 -7.13 7.47 -5.12
N ASN A 71 -8.34 7.89 -5.48
CA ASN A 71 -9.16 7.20 -6.47
C ASN A 71 -9.44 8.12 -7.65
N TYR A 72 -8.89 7.76 -8.81
CA TYR A 72 -9.26 8.39 -10.06
C TYR A 72 -9.32 7.37 -11.20
N VAL A 73 -10.45 7.32 -11.90
CA VAL A 73 -10.67 6.46 -13.05
C VAL A 73 -10.76 7.36 -14.29
N LEU A 74 -9.74 7.33 -15.14
CA LEU A 74 -9.80 7.93 -16.47
C LEU A 74 -10.62 7.04 -17.39
N THR A 75 -11.68 7.58 -17.96
CA THR A 75 -12.44 6.90 -19.02
C THR A 75 -11.89 7.21 -20.42
N THR A 76 -11.10 8.28 -20.61
CA THR A 76 -10.50 8.62 -21.92
C THR A 76 -9.19 9.44 -21.85
N GLY A 77 -8.16 8.95 -22.56
CA GLY A 77 -7.22 9.72 -23.39
C GLY A 77 -6.22 10.72 -22.81
N VAL A 78 -6.39 11.24 -21.59
CA VAL A 78 -5.49 12.27 -21.04
C VAL A 78 -4.79 11.75 -19.80
N GLN A 79 -3.46 11.60 -19.87
CA GLN A 79 -2.63 11.36 -18.69
C GLN A 79 -2.65 12.62 -17.81
N THR A 80 -3.45 12.60 -16.75
CA THR A 80 -3.35 13.59 -15.69
C THR A 80 -2.24 13.17 -14.73
N SER A 81 -1.22 14.00 -14.55
CA SER A 81 -0.18 13.80 -13.55
C SER A 81 -0.68 14.31 -12.19
N SER A 82 -0.96 13.39 -11.27
CA SER A 82 -1.08 13.70 -9.84
C SER A 82 0.16 13.21 -9.12
N SER A 83 0.50 13.87 -8.02
CA SER A 83 1.60 13.43 -7.17
C SER A 83 1.17 13.24 -5.74
N LEU A 84 1.68 12.18 -5.11
CA LEU A 84 1.59 11.96 -3.68
C LEU A 84 3.00 11.93 -3.12
N THR A 85 3.34 12.90 -2.28
CA THR A 85 4.57 12.91 -1.51
C THR A 85 4.22 12.69 -0.04
N ILE A 86 4.77 11.64 0.56
CA ILE A 86 4.65 11.37 2.00
C ILE A 86 6.05 11.26 2.57
N GLU A 87 6.38 12.13 3.51
CA GLU A 87 7.70 12.16 4.13
C GLU A 87 7.61 12.28 5.65
N LYS A 88 8.57 11.71 6.37
CA LYS A 88 8.74 11.90 7.83
C LYS A 88 7.46 11.65 8.65
N SER A 89 6.60 10.76 8.18
CA SER A 89 5.28 10.53 8.78
C SER A 89 5.21 9.16 9.43
N VAL A 90 4.30 9.00 10.38
CA VAL A 90 4.11 7.74 11.13
C VAL A 90 2.68 7.25 10.98
N PHE A 91 2.54 6.01 10.54
CA PHE A 91 1.28 5.30 10.42
C PHE A 91 1.29 4.15 11.42
N ASN A 92 0.48 4.28 12.47
CA ASN A 92 0.29 3.24 13.49
C ASN A 92 -1.00 2.50 13.15
N GLY A 93 -0.93 1.19 12.99
CA GLY A 93 -2.09 0.34 12.76
C GLY A 93 -2.82 -0.03 14.04
N ILE A 94 -3.91 -0.77 13.87
CA ILE A 94 -4.73 -1.30 14.97
C ILE A 94 -5.00 -2.79 14.77
N ASN A 95 -5.43 -3.45 15.85
CA ASN A 95 -6.00 -4.80 15.76
C ASN A 95 -7.38 -4.76 15.12
N GLY A 96 -7.60 -5.59 14.11
CA GLY A 96 -8.81 -5.60 13.31
C GLY A 96 -8.90 -4.43 12.33
N GLN A 97 -7.75 -3.95 11.85
CA GLN A 97 -7.68 -2.96 10.78
C GLN A 97 -8.36 -3.52 9.52
N THR A 98 -9.15 -2.67 8.87
CA THR A 98 -9.71 -2.96 7.54
C THR A 98 -9.15 -1.93 6.57
N GLY A 99 -8.74 -2.36 5.38
CA GLY A 99 -8.15 -1.48 4.37
C GLY A 99 -6.73 -0.97 4.72
N PRO A 100 -5.96 -0.54 3.70
CA PRO A 100 -4.55 -0.15 3.84
C PRO A 100 -4.35 1.19 4.54
N PHE A 101 -3.09 1.53 4.83
CA PHE A 101 -2.73 2.93 5.12
C PHE A 101 -2.84 3.79 3.87
N ILE A 102 -2.37 3.28 2.73
CA ILE A 102 -2.44 3.98 1.45
C ILE A 102 -3.11 3.08 0.44
N ARG A 103 -4.23 3.55 -0.13
CA ARG A 103 -4.85 2.98 -1.32
C ARG A 103 -4.71 3.98 -2.46
N SER A 104 -4.08 3.57 -3.56
CA SER A 104 -3.99 4.39 -4.76
C SER A 104 -4.35 3.60 -6.00
N ASN A 105 -5.40 4.06 -6.66
CA ASN A 105 -5.92 3.50 -7.91
C ASN A 105 -5.76 4.49 -9.08
N GLU A 106 -5.00 5.56 -8.86
CA GLU A 106 -4.82 6.67 -9.81
C GLU A 106 -3.44 6.67 -10.45
N ASN A 107 -3.40 7.01 -11.74
CA ASN A 107 -2.17 7.29 -12.48
C ASN A 107 -1.39 8.48 -11.90
N GLY A 108 -0.08 8.37 -11.75
CA GLY A 108 0.71 9.50 -11.25
C GLY A 108 2.13 9.16 -10.83
N VAL A 109 2.77 10.12 -10.15
CA VAL A 109 4.13 9.97 -9.61
C VAL A 109 4.04 10.08 -8.10
N ASN A 110 4.33 9.01 -7.38
CA ASN A 110 4.33 9.05 -5.92
C ASN A 110 5.73 8.86 -5.35
N LEU A 111 6.03 9.62 -4.31
CA LEU A 111 7.23 9.51 -3.49
C LEU A 111 6.80 9.27 -2.05
N ILE A 112 7.09 8.08 -1.53
CA ILE A 112 6.87 7.76 -0.12
C ILE A 112 8.23 7.52 0.48
N SER A 113 8.66 8.40 1.38
CA SER A 113 10.00 8.34 1.94
C SER A 113 10.07 8.61 3.43
N THR A 114 11.14 8.14 4.07
CA THR A 114 11.52 8.51 5.44
C THR A 114 10.39 8.37 6.48
N SER A 115 9.45 7.45 6.24
CA SER A 115 8.24 7.27 7.03
C SER A 115 8.18 5.89 7.68
N ILE A 116 7.37 5.75 8.73
CA ILE A 116 7.22 4.50 9.49
C ILE A 116 5.79 4.01 9.36
N PHE A 117 5.63 2.73 9.02
CA PHE A 117 4.33 2.05 8.89
C PHE A 117 4.38 0.81 9.77
N ARG A 118 3.58 0.75 10.84
CA ARG A 118 3.73 -0.32 11.82
C ARG A 118 2.46 -0.76 12.52
N GLY A 119 2.46 -1.98 13.04
CA GLY A 119 1.45 -2.46 13.99
C GLY A 119 0.06 -2.66 13.40
N ALA A 120 -0.07 -2.75 12.08
CA ALA A 120 -1.34 -3.06 11.44
C ALA A 120 -1.63 -4.56 11.55
N LYS A 121 -2.76 -4.92 12.15
CA LYS A 121 -3.23 -6.30 12.18
C LYS A 121 -4.56 -6.38 11.47
N PHE A 122 -4.50 -6.79 10.22
CA PHE A 122 -5.65 -6.92 9.35
C PHE A 122 -6.55 -8.08 9.79
N LEU A 123 -7.82 -8.04 9.38
CA LEU A 123 -8.73 -9.16 9.60
C LEU A 123 -8.20 -10.41 8.89
N ASN A 124 -8.28 -11.56 9.57
CA ASN A 124 -7.98 -12.86 8.98
C ASN A 124 -9.23 -13.42 8.29
N ASP A 125 -9.68 -12.74 7.26
CA ASP A 125 -10.89 -13.05 6.48
C ASP A 125 -10.57 -13.79 5.17
N GLY A 126 -9.30 -14.17 4.97
CA GLY A 126 -8.83 -14.78 3.74
C GLY A 126 -8.77 -13.83 2.54
N ASN A 127 -9.04 -12.53 2.73
CA ASN A 127 -8.90 -11.53 1.68
C ASN A 127 -7.41 -11.28 1.40
N GLY A 128 -6.94 -11.75 0.24
CA GLY A 128 -5.55 -11.61 -0.19
C GLY A 128 -5.09 -10.18 -0.45
N ASN A 129 -6.02 -9.21 -0.40
CA ASN A 129 -5.77 -7.80 -0.73
C ASN A 129 -5.43 -6.92 0.49
N HIS A 130 -5.21 -7.51 1.66
CA HIS A 130 -4.72 -6.75 2.81
C HIS A 130 -3.24 -6.41 2.64
N ALA A 131 -2.95 -5.12 2.71
CA ALA A 131 -1.59 -4.60 2.66
C ALA A 131 -1.48 -3.26 3.39
N ALA A 132 -0.28 -2.89 3.85
CA ALA A 132 -0.07 -1.51 4.31
C ALA A 132 -0.24 -0.52 3.15
N PHE A 133 0.35 -0.80 1.98
CA PHE A 133 0.08 -0.09 0.73
C PHE A 133 -0.57 -1.01 -0.29
N LEU A 134 -1.62 -0.51 -0.93
CA LEU A 134 -2.28 -1.15 -2.05
C LEU A 134 -2.29 -0.20 -3.25
N PHE A 135 -1.58 -0.61 -4.30
CA PHE A 135 -1.50 0.12 -5.56
C PHE A 135 -2.21 -0.68 -6.67
N GLN A 136 -3.20 -0.05 -7.30
CA GLN A 136 -4.02 -0.64 -8.36
C GLN A 136 -4.35 0.37 -9.48
N PRO A 137 -3.36 0.98 -10.16
CA PRO A 137 -3.65 1.96 -11.23
C PRO A 137 -3.95 1.36 -12.59
N ASN A 138 -4.87 1.97 -13.31
CA ASN A 138 -5.31 1.40 -14.59
C ASN A 138 -4.38 1.65 -15.80
N GLN A 139 -3.37 2.53 -15.73
CA GLN A 139 -2.53 2.85 -16.91
C GLN A 139 -1.07 3.18 -16.65
N PHE A 140 -0.77 4.26 -15.90
CA PHE A 140 0.59 4.79 -15.77
C PHE A 140 0.84 5.28 -14.34
N GLN A 141 1.75 4.61 -13.65
CA GLN A 141 2.20 5.04 -12.33
C GLN A 141 3.71 4.84 -12.19
N TYR A 142 4.36 5.81 -11.54
CA TYR A 142 5.75 5.74 -11.11
C TYR A 142 5.80 5.94 -9.60
N ASP A 143 6.24 4.90 -8.88
CA ASP A 143 6.33 4.96 -7.43
C ASP A 143 7.77 4.79 -6.98
N THR A 144 8.22 5.74 -6.18
CA THR A 144 9.46 5.62 -5.42
C THR A 144 9.12 5.46 -3.95
N ILE A 145 9.42 4.29 -3.41
CA ILE A 145 9.28 3.96 -1.99
C ILE A 145 10.70 3.81 -1.44
N ARG A 146 11.13 4.73 -0.58
CA ARG A 146 12.52 4.72 -0.09
C ARG A 146 12.72 5.12 1.36
N LEU A 147 13.72 4.56 2.03
CA LEU A 147 14.09 4.95 3.40
C LEU A 147 12.93 4.83 4.40
N ASN A 148 11.95 3.95 4.14
CA ASN A 148 10.84 3.70 5.06
C ASN A 148 11.11 2.46 5.92
N THR A 149 10.42 2.40 7.05
CA THR A 149 10.37 1.20 7.90
C THR A 149 8.94 0.66 7.92
N PHE A 150 8.77 -0.58 7.52
CA PHE A 150 7.55 -1.37 7.65
C PHE A 150 7.80 -2.42 8.74
N SER A 151 7.04 -2.38 9.84
CA SER A 151 7.23 -3.36 10.92
C SER A 151 5.94 -3.89 11.51
N ASP A 152 5.97 -5.15 11.96
CA ASP A 152 4.91 -5.73 12.79
C ASP A 152 3.52 -5.62 12.13
N ILE A 153 3.46 -6.00 10.86
CA ILE A 153 2.21 -6.07 10.08
C ILE A 153 1.74 -7.53 10.05
N GLU A 154 0.49 -7.78 10.43
CA GLU A 154 -0.10 -9.13 10.48
C GLU A 154 -1.29 -9.26 9.52
N ASN A 155 -1.46 -10.45 8.92
CA ASN A 155 -2.54 -10.83 8.00
C ASN A 155 -2.64 -9.93 6.75
N GLY A 156 -1.53 -9.33 6.34
CA GLY A 156 -1.41 -8.57 5.11
C GLY A 156 0.05 -8.34 4.75
N SER A 157 0.30 -7.99 3.50
CA SER A 157 1.65 -7.66 3.05
C SER A 157 2.04 -6.22 3.44
N ALA A 158 3.32 -5.86 3.37
CA ALA A 158 3.68 -4.45 3.48
C ALA A 158 3.26 -3.69 2.21
N LEU A 159 3.60 -4.24 1.04
CA LEU A 159 3.30 -3.67 -0.26
C LEU A 159 2.58 -4.70 -1.13
N LEU A 160 1.37 -4.37 -1.59
CA LEU A 160 0.66 -5.11 -2.64
C LEU A 160 0.51 -4.21 -3.87
N LEU A 161 1.15 -4.67 -4.95
CA LEU A 161 1.13 -4.07 -6.26
C LEU A 161 0.31 -4.98 -7.17
N ASP A 162 -0.87 -4.50 -7.57
CA ASP A 162 -1.79 -5.25 -8.41
C ASP A 162 -2.14 -4.40 -9.63
N ASN A 163 -1.21 -4.33 -10.60
CA ASN A 163 -1.49 -3.72 -11.90
C ASN A 163 -0.45 -3.81 -13.03
N SER A 164 -0.89 -3.21 -14.14
CA SER A 164 -0.46 -3.29 -15.51
C SER A 164 0.19 -1.97 -16.00
N ASN A 165 1.49 -2.00 -16.31
CA ASN A 165 2.31 -0.90 -16.87
C ASN A 165 2.81 0.18 -15.88
N GLU A 166 3.63 -0.21 -14.92
CA GLU A 166 4.19 0.65 -13.86
C GLU A 166 5.69 0.47 -13.70
N ASN A 167 6.36 1.52 -13.21
CA ASN A 167 7.73 1.46 -12.76
C ASN A 167 7.79 1.66 -11.25
N PHE A 168 8.28 0.65 -10.53
CA PHE A 168 8.43 0.69 -9.08
C PHE A 168 9.89 0.72 -8.69
N VAL A 169 10.24 1.66 -7.83
CA VAL A 169 11.56 1.73 -7.21
C VAL A 169 11.39 1.62 -5.71
N ILE A 170 11.79 0.48 -5.16
CA ILE A 170 11.75 0.14 -3.74
C ILE A 170 13.20 0.09 -3.27
N ILE A 171 13.67 1.14 -2.61
CA ILE A 171 15.09 1.30 -2.30
C ILE A 171 15.37 1.68 -0.85
N GLN A 172 16.32 1.01 -0.19
CA GLN A 172 16.74 1.32 1.18
C GLN A 172 15.59 1.31 2.22
N ASN A 173 14.59 0.46 2.04
CA ASN A 173 13.54 0.26 3.05
C ASN A 173 13.89 -0.91 3.98
N GLN A 174 13.27 -0.91 5.15
CA GLN A 174 13.32 -2.01 6.11
C GLN A 174 11.93 -2.65 6.21
N PHE A 175 11.87 -3.97 6.07
CA PHE A 175 10.68 -4.79 6.22
C PHE A 175 10.94 -5.82 7.32
N ILE A 176 10.34 -5.63 8.49
CA ILE A 176 10.67 -6.36 9.71
C ILE A 176 9.40 -7.00 10.28
N ASN A 177 9.44 -8.30 10.58
CA ASN A 177 8.36 -9.02 11.24
C ASN A 177 6.99 -8.89 10.54
N ILE A 178 6.96 -8.92 9.20
CA ILE A 178 5.69 -8.96 8.47
C ILE A 178 5.16 -10.40 8.48
N ASP A 179 4.02 -10.65 9.11
CA ASP A 179 3.38 -11.97 9.19
C ASP A 179 2.09 -11.99 8.34
N ALA A 180 2.26 -12.13 7.03
CA ALA A 180 1.21 -11.80 6.10
C ALA A 180 0.07 -12.81 6.01
N LYS A 181 0.21 -14.05 6.51
CA LYS A 181 -0.73 -15.22 6.65
C LYS A 181 -1.83 -15.45 5.59
N THR A 182 -2.49 -14.43 5.11
CA THR A 182 -3.49 -14.37 4.04
C THR A 182 -2.88 -13.95 2.69
N SER A 183 -1.69 -13.35 2.66
CA SER A 183 -1.06 -12.87 1.42
C SER A 183 0.04 -13.80 0.86
N LEU A 184 0.25 -13.76 -0.45
CA LEU A 184 1.22 -14.61 -1.17
C LEU A 184 2.67 -14.31 -0.78
N GLY A 185 2.98 -13.04 -0.51
CA GLY A 185 4.28 -12.57 -0.05
C GLY A 185 4.16 -11.87 1.30
N GLY A 186 5.21 -11.94 2.12
CA GLY A 186 5.25 -11.21 3.39
C GLY A 186 5.47 -9.72 3.19
N ALA A 187 6.62 -9.30 2.66
CA ALA A 187 6.92 -7.88 2.50
C ALA A 187 6.29 -7.29 1.22
N ILE A 188 6.63 -7.86 0.06
CA ILE A 188 6.26 -7.30 -1.25
C ILE A 188 5.51 -8.36 -2.05
N VAL A 189 4.37 -7.98 -2.59
CA VAL A 189 3.55 -8.80 -3.48
C VAL A 189 3.31 -8.04 -4.76
N ILE A 190 3.59 -8.69 -5.89
CA ILE A 190 3.37 -8.15 -7.22
C ILE A 190 2.55 -9.16 -7.99
N ILE A 191 1.36 -8.75 -8.43
CA ILE A 191 0.45 -9.55 -9.24
C ILE A 191 0.05 -8.80 -10.51
N ASN A 192 -0.27 -9.55 -11.56
CA ASN A 192 -0.65 -9.03 -12.87
C ASN A 192 0.35 -8.07 -13.57
N PRO A 193 1.68 -8.26 -13.46
CA PRO A 193 2.63 -7.37 -14.14
C PRO A 193 2.55 -7.50 -15.67
N THR A 194 2.87 -6.43 -16.38
CA THR A 194 3.01 -6.39 -17.85
C THR A 194 4.47 -6.30 -18.31
N ALA A 195 4.71 -6.64 -19.58
CA ALA A 195 6.07 -6.67 -20.15
C ALA A 195 6.81 -5.31 -20.13
N THR A 196 6.10 -4.21 -19.94
CA THR A 196 6.67 -2.85 -19.87
C THR A 196 7.08 -2.46 -18.44
N ASN A 197 6.65 -3.20 -17.42
CA ASN A 197 7.01 -2.89 -16.04
C ASN A 197 8.53 -3.04 -15.82
N ILE A 198 9.10 -2.07 -15.11
CA ILE A 198 10.45 -2.18 -14.52
C ILE A 198 10.29 -2.08 -13.01
N ILE A 199 10.57 -3.18 -12.33
CA ILE A 199 10.50 -3.26 -10.87
C ILE A 199 11.92 -3.34 -10.34
N THR A 200 12.31 -2.35 -9.55
CA THR A 200 13.61 -2.27 -8.91
C THR A 200 13.46 -2.39 -7.40
N ALA A 201 14.13 -3.38 -6.82
CA ALA A 201 14.27 -3.56 -5.38
C ALA A 201 15.75 -3.57 -5.02
N GLN A 202 16.24 -2.53 -4.34
CA GLN A 202 17.66 -2.37 -4.06
C GLN A 202 17.95 -1.93 -2.63
N TYR A 203 19.02 -2.46 -2.01
CA TYR A 203 19.47 -2.04 -0.68
C TYR A 203 18.41 -2.15 0.43
N ASN A 204 17.36 -2.95 0.24
CA ASN A 204 16.35 -3.18 1.26
C ASN A 204 16.81 -4.27 2.23
N THR A 205 16.31 -4.20 3.46
CA THR A 205 16.45 -5.25 4.46
C THR A 205 15.11 -5.94 4.68
N PHE A 206 15.09 -7.26 4.59
CA PHE A 206 13.94 -8.12 4.82
C PHE A 206 14.27 -9.05 5.99
N GLU A 207 13.67 -8.79 7.14
CA GLU A 207 13.93 -9.54 8.37
C GLU A 207 12.65 -10.20 8.90
N ASN A 208 12.70 -11.52 9.10
CA ASN A 208 11.65 -12.32 9.74
C ASN A 208 10.26 -12.22 9.10
N ASN A 209 10.20 -11.98 7.77
CA ASN A 209 8.93 -11.87 7.07
C ASN A 209 8.36 -13.23 6.66
N LYS A 210 7.04 -13.35 6.68
CA LYS A 210 6.28 -14.57 6.39
C LYS A 210 5.17 -14.28 5.40
N GLY A 211 5.00 -15.15 4.41
CA GLY A 211 3.89 -15.13 3.45
C GLY A 211 3.55 -16.54 2.98
N LEU A 212 2.43 -16.72 2.27
CA LEU A 212 1.95 -18.04 1.88
C LEU A 212 2.85 -18.78 0.88
N LYS A 213 3.51 -18.02 -0.01
CA LYS A 213 4.38 -18.56 -1.05
C LYS A 213 5.81 -18.03 -0.94
N ALA A 214 5.99 -16.81 -0.43
CA ALA A 214 7.31 -16.24 -0.18
C ALA A 214 7.31 -15.40 1.10
N GLY A 215 8.39 -15.50 1.89
CA GLY A 215 8.54 -14.67 3.09
C GLY A 215 8.77 -13.20 2.76
N ALA A 216 9.64 -12.88 1.79
CA ALA A 216 10.00 -11.51 1.46
C ALA A 216 9.24 -10.97 0.24
N ILE A 217 9.60 -11.43 -0.96
CA ILE A 217 9.07 -10.91 -2.23
C ILE A 217 8.38 -12.04 -2.97
N TYR A 218 7.11 -11.84 -3.31
CA TYR A 218 6.35 -12.69 -4.22
C TYR A 218 6.01 -11.93 -5.49
N ILE A 219 6.20 -12.59 -6.63
CA ILE A 219 5.94 -12.02 -7.96
C ILE A 219 5.23 -13.08 -8.79
N ASP A 220 3.99 -12.79 -9.20
CA ASP A 220 3.26 -13.62 -10.17
C ASP A 220 3.57 -13.13 -11.60
N ALA A 221 4.46 -13.86 -12.29
CA ALA A 221 4.86 -13.55 -13.67
C ALA A 221 4.14 -14.44 -14.72
N SER A 222 3.00 -15.05 -14.38
CA SER A 222 2.35 -16.07 -15.20
C SER A 222 1.90 -15.60 -16.59
N VAL A 223 1.70 -14.29 -16.80
CA VAL A 223 1.07 -13.77 -18.03
C VAL A 223 2.05 -13.02 -18.95
N ARG A 224 3.06 -12.32 -18.41
CA ARG A 224 4.00 -11.47 -19.18
C ARG A 224 5.37 -11.39 -18.49
N ALA A 225 6.41 -11.05 -19.26
CA ALA A 225 7.80 -10.96 -18.78
C ALA A 225 8.23 -9.48 -18.55
N PRO A 226 7.96 -8.88 -17.37
CA PRO A 226 8.52 -7.59 -16.99
C PRO A 226 10.03 -7.69 -16.69
N ARG A 227 10.67 -6.55 -16.47
CA ARG A 227 12.08 -6.49 -16.03
C ARG A 227 12.15 -6.34 -14.50
N TYR A 228 12.86 -7.25 -13.87
CA TYR A 228 13.10 -7.22 -12.43
C TYR A 228 14.57 -6.94 -12.13
N ASN A 229 14.79 -5.92 -11.29
CA ASN A 229 16.09 -5.41 -10.89
C ASN A 229 16.22 -5.59 -9.37
N ILE A 230 16.68 -6.76 -8.93
CA ILE A 230 16.80 -7.10 -7.50
C ILE A 230 18.27 -7.28 -7.15
N PHE A 231 18.86 -6.32 -6.44
CA PHE A 231 20.30 -6.37 -6.10
C PHE A 231 20.62 -5.69 -4.77
N TYR A 232 21.65 -6.19 -4.09
CA TYR A 232 22.15 -5.68 -2.81
C TYR A 232 21.12 -5.61 -1.67
N ASN A 233 20.10 -6.48 -1.69
CA ASN A 233 19.16 -6.61 -0.58
C ASN A 233 19.67 -7.64 0.45
N ILE A 234 19.29 -7.47 1.71
CA ILE A 234 19.59 -8.42 2.80
C ILE A 234 18.31 -9.18 3.15
N PHE A 235 18.39 -10.51 3.21
CA PHE A 235 17.28 -11.38 3.58
C PHE A 235 17.69 -12.25 4.78
N THR A 236 16.99 -12.11 5.90
CA THR A 236 17.29 -12.85 7.14
C THR A 236 15.99 -13.36 7.76
N GLY A 237 15.93 -14.66 8.09
CA GLY A 237 14.78 -15.24 8.82
C GLY A 237 13.45 -15.29 8.07
N ASN A 238 13.40 -14.92 6.78
CA ASN A 238 12.17 -14.94 6.00
C ASN A 238 11.73 -16.37 5.67
N LYS A 239 10.43 -16.66 5.72
CA LYS A 239 9.90 -18.00 5.41
C LYS A 239 8.56 -17.98 4.69
N ALA A 240 8.31 -18.97 3.84
CA ALA A 240 6.94 -19.29 3.46
C ALA A 240 6.25 -19.99 4.64
N VAL A 241 4.97 -19.75 4.83
CA VAL A 241 4.13 -20.48 5.80
C VAL A 241 3.02 -21.17 5.05
N GLU A 242 2.88 -22.49 5.24
CA GLU A 242 1.71 -23.20 4.74
C GLU A 242 0.46 -22.64 5.42
N LYS A 243 -0.65 -22.52 4.67
CA LYS A 243 -1.96 -22.31 5.29
C LYS A 243 -2.12 -23.46 6.27
N ALA A 244 -2.33 -23.17 7.55
CA ALA A 244 -2.81 -24.19 8.46
C ALA A 244 -4.11 -24.71 7.84
N VAL A 245 -4.09 -25.96 7.40
CA VAL A 245 -5.32 -26.67 7.08
C VAL A 245 -6.11 -26.64 8.37
N GLU A 246 -7.25 -25.94 8.38
CA GLU A 246 -8.23 -26.17 9.42
C GLU A 246 -8.62 -27.64 9.25
N GLU A 247 -8.03 -28.51 10.08
CA GLU A 247 -8.63 -29.81 10.33
C GLU A 247 -10.02 -29.52 10.87
N GLU A 248 -11.03 -29.56 10.00
CA GLU A 248 -12.38 -29.89 10.41
C GLU A 248 -12.31 -31.28 11.05
N ILE A 249 -11.95 -31.32 12.33
CA ILE A 249 -12.28 -32.44 13.20
C ILE A 249 -13.79 -32.29 13.45
N GLY A 250 -14.58 -32.73 12.46
CA GLY A 250 -16.00 -32.93 12.62
C GLY A 250 -16.27 -34.03 13.66
N PRO A 251 -17.35 -33.91 14.45
CA PRO A 251 -17.72 -34.90 15.46
C PRO A 251 -18.08 -36.27 14.87
#